data_AF-A0A0F8YY68-F1
#
_entry.id   AF-A0A0F8YY68-F1
#
_cell.length_a   1.000
_cell.length_b   1.000
_cell.length_c   1.000
_cell.angle_alpha   90.00
_cell.angle_beta   90.00
_cell.angle_gamma   90.00
#
_symmetry.space_group_name_H-M   'P 1'
#
loop_
_entity.id
_entity.type
_entity.pdbx_description
1 polymer ?
#
loop_
_entity_poly.entity_id
_entity_poly.type
_entity_poly.pdbx_seq_one_letter_code
_entity_poly.pdbx_strand_id
1 'polypeptide(L)' 'MTKTILITGATDGIGLLTAKTLAAEGHEVLLHGR' A
#
# COMPACT_ATOMS: atom_id res chain seq x y z
N MET A 1 6.06 8.59 12.14
CA MET A 1 4.93 9.45 11.71
C MET A 1 4.05 8.64 10.77
N THR A 2 2.76 8.54 11.08
CA THR A 2 1.77 7.93 10.18
C THR A 2 1.57 8.80 8.95
N LYS A 3 1.51 8.18 7.76
CA LYS A 3 1.20 8.84 6.50
C LYS A 3 0.02 8.13 5.83
N THR A 4 -0.72 8.86 5.01
CA THR A 4 -1.70 8.27 4.08
C THR A 4 -1.05 8.16 2.71
N ILE A 5 -1.03 6.95 2.12
CA ILE A 5 -0.23 6.61 0.93
C ILE A 5 -1.14 5.95 -0.12
N LEU A 6 -1.11 6.46 -1.36
CA LEU A 6 -1.80 5.83 -2.50
C LEU A 6 -0.82 4.93 -3.28
N ILE A 7 -1.20 3.67 -3.49
CA ILE A 7 -0.46 2.73 -4.34
C ILE A 7 -1.35 2.30 -5.49
N THR A 8 -0.91 2.56 -6.72
CA THR A 8 -1.57 2.12 -7.96
C THR A 8 -0.96 0.81 -8.46
N GLY A 9 -1.73 0.00 -9.18
CA GLY A 9 -1.28 -1.33 -9.62
C GLY A 9 -1.03 -2.29 -8.45
N ALA A 10 -1.78 -2.14 -7.36
CA ALA A 10 -1.56 -2.87 -6.10
C ALA A 10 -2.34 -4.18 -5.96
N THR A 11 -2.93 -4.69 -7.05
CA THR A 11 -3.73 -5.91 -7.02
C THR A 11 -2.89 -7.18 -6.81
N ASP A 12 -1.60 -7.16 -7.18
CA ASP A 12 -0.67 -8.28 -6.97
C ASP A 12 0.80 -7.82 -6.95
N GLY A 13 1.74 -8.76 -6.77
CA GLY A 13 3.18 -8.57 -6.94
C GLY A 13 3.78 -7.54 -5.99
N ILE A 14 4.68 -6.72 -6.54
CA ILE A 14 5.43 -5.71 -5.77
C ILE A 14 4.48 -4.66 -5.17
N GLY A 15 3.41 -4.28 -5.88
CA GLY A 15 2.43 -3.32 -5.38
C GLY A 15 1.73 -3.83 -4.12
N LEU A 16 1.28 -5.09 -4.14
CA LEU A 16 0.65 -5.73 -2.98
C LEU A 16 1.63 -5.94 -1.82
N LEU A 17 2.87 -6.35 -2.09
CA LEU A 17 3.88 -6.50 -1.04
C LEU A 17 4.20 -5.16 -0.37
N THR A 18 4.39 -4.11 -1.17
CA THR A 18 4.67 -2.75 -0.69
C THR A 18 3.53 -2.23 0.17
N ALA A 19 2.28 -2.44 -0.25
CA ALA A 19 1.09 -2.09 0.51
C ALA A 19 1.07 -2.74 1.90
N LYS A 20 1.34 -4.05 1.96
CA LYS A 20 1.36 -4.80 3.21
C LYS A 20 2.46 -4.32 4.15
N THR A 21 3.66 -4.08 3.63
CA THR A 21 4.78 -3.57 4.43
C THR A 21 4.47 -2.21 5.03
N LEU A 22 4.00 -1.25 4.22
CA LEU A 22 3.68 0.10 4.70
C LEU A 22 2.51 0.11 5.68
N ALA A 23 1.50 -0.74 5.48
CA ALA A 23 0.41 -0.92 6.43
C ALA A 23 0.91 -1.50 7.77
N ALA A 24 1.83 -2.47 7.74
CA ALA A 24 2.44 -3.05 8.94
C ALA A 24 3.30 -2.03 9.72
N GLU A 25 3.88 -1.05 9.04
CA GLU A 25 4.58 0.09 9.64
C GLU A 25 3.63 1.15 10.25
N GLY A 26 2.31 0.93 10.18
CA GLY A 26 1.30 1.81 10.76
C GLY A 26 0.91 2.99 9.87
N HIS A 27 1.13 2.89 8.56
CA HIS A 27 0.63 3.84 7.57
C HIS A 27 -0.78 3.47 7.11
N GLU A 28 -1.55 4.49 6.76
CA GLU A 28 -2.84 4.31 6.08
C GLU A 28 -2.56 4.17 4.58
N VAL A 29 -3.00 3.06 3.98
CA VAL A 29 -2.69 2.75 2.58
C VAL A 29 -3.97 2.64 1.78
N LEU A 30 -4.09 3.45 0.74
CA LEU A 30 -5.14 3.41 -0.27
C LEU A 30 -4.64 2.61 -1.47
N LEU A 31 -5.37 1.59 -1.88
CA LEU A 31 -5.01 0.72 -2.99
C LEU A 31 -5.87 1.01 -4.21
N HIS A 32 -5.23 1.19 -5.34
CA HIS A 32 -5.89 1.27 -6.64
C HIS A 32 -5.38 0.14 -7.53
N GLY A 33 -6.29 -0.71 -7.98
CA GLY A 33 -6.05 -1.80 -8.93
C GLY A 33 -7.04 -1.75 -10.09
N ARG A 34 -6.78 -2.56 -11.12
CA ARG A 34 -7.80 -2.88 -12.12
C ARG A 34 -8.87 -3.81 -11.54
#